data_AF-A0A965YWY7-F1
#
_entry.id   AF-A0A965YWY7-F1
#
_cell.length_a   1.000
_cell.length_b   1.000
_cell.length_c   1.000
_cell.angle_alpha   90.00
_cell.angle_beta   90.00
_cell.angle_gamma   90.00
#
_symmetry.space_group_name_H-M   'P 1'
#
loop_
_entity.id
_entity.type
_entity.pdbx_description
1 polymer ?
#
loop_
_entity_poly.entity_id
_entity_poly.type
_entity_poly.pdbx_seq_one_letter_code
_entity_poly.pdbx_strand_id
1 'polypeptide(L)' 'MKLISTILFTACFLLHASTMQAQWETQPEFPGGLEAMISFIDSVRRYPQEAVEKKIEGRVITNFV' A
#
# COMPACT_ATOMS: atom_id res chain seq x y z
N MET A 1 40.58 8.38 24.67
CA MET A 1 39.76 7.18 24.34
C MET A 1 38.25 7.44 24.28
N LYS A 2 37.68 8.43 25.00
CA LYS A 2 36.23 8.73 24.96
C LYS A 2 35.74 9.39 23.64
N LEU A 3 36.59 10.16 22.96
CA LEU A 3 36.21 10.89 21.74
C LEU A 3 35.83 9.98 20.56
N ILE A 4 36.59 8.90 20.34
CA ILE A 4 36.39 7.99 19.20
C ILE A 4 35.08 7.22 19.35
N SER A 5 34.73 6.80 20.59
CA SER A 5 33.46 6.11 20.86
C SER A 5 32.25 7.02 20.67
N THR A 6 32.33 8.30 21.04
CA THR A 6 31.23 9.25 20.85
C THR A 6 31.00 9.56 19.37
N ILE A 7 32.08 9.72 18.59
CA ILE A 7 32.01 9.96 17.14
C ILE A 7 31.43 8.75 16.41
N LEU A 8 31.81 7.53 16.81
CA LEU A 8 31.29 6.31 16.21
C LEU A 8 29.79 6.12 16.52
N PHE A 9 29.35 6.50 17.73
CA PHE A 9 27.95 6.39 18.14
C PHE A 9 27.07 7.44 17.45
N THR A 10 27.53 8.68 17.29
CA THR A 10 26.78 9.74 16.58
C THR A 10 26.73 9.49 15.07
N ALA A 11 27.82 9.02 14.45
CA ALA A 11 27.83 8.64 13.04
C ALA A 11 26.85 7.49 12.76
N CYS A 12 26.80 6.50 13.66
CA CYS A 12 25.84 5.40 13.60
C CYS A 12 24.39 5.94 13.66
N PHE A 13 24.07 6.82 14.61
CA PHE A 13 22.71 7.38 14.76
C PHE A 13 22.23 8.18 13.54
N LEU A 14 23.10 8.96 12.90
CA LEU A 14 22.77 9.73 11.69
C LEU A 14 22.53 8.82 10.47
N LEU A 15 23.24 7.69 10.37
CA LEU A 15 23.04 6.74 9.28
C LEU A 15 21.70 6.01 9.39
N HIS A 16 21.23 5.70 10.60
CA HIS A 16 19.92 5.05 10.81
C HIS A 16 18.73 5.99 10.54
N ALA A 17 18.89 7.30 10.77
CA ALA A 17 17.83 8.28 10.53
C ALA A 17 17.48 8.42 9.03
N SER A 18 18.47 8.36 8.16
CA SER A 18 18.25 8.42 6.70
C SER A 18 17.62 7.13 6.15
N THR A 19 17.95 5.96 6.72
CA THR A 19 17.33 4.68 6.30
C THR A 19 15.90 4.51 6.81
N MET A 20 15.54 5.14 7.93
CA MET A 20 14.18 5.11 8.47
C MET A 20 13.19 5.90 7.60
N GLN A 21 13.66 6.83 6.76
CA GLN A 21 12.77 7.60 5.87
C GLN A 21 12.26 6.78 4.67
N ALA A 22 13.09 5.86 4.17
CA ALA A 22 12.77 5.11 2.96
C ALA A 22 11.67 4.05 3.15
N GLN A 23 11.43 3.58 4.39
CA GLN A 23 10.49 2.48 4.64
C GLN A 23 9.02 2.93 4.75
N TRP A 24 8.73 4.21 4.98
CA TRP A 24 7.35 4.71 5.13
C TRP A 24 6.86 5.54 3.94
N GLU A 25 7.74 6.01 3.06
CA GLU A 25 7.34 6.79 1.88
C GLU A 25 6.74 5.94 0.75
N THR A 26 6.94 4.62 0.77
CA THR A 26 6.33 3.73 -0.22
C THR A 26 4.89 3.41 0.17
N GLN A 27 3.95 4.14 -0.44
CA GLN A 27 2.52 3.80 -0.37
C GLN A 27 2.30 2.38 -0.93
N PRO A 28 1.45 1.56 -0.30
CA PRO A 28 1.14 0.24 -0.81
C PRO A 28 0.37 0.37 -2.12
N GLU A 29 0.98 -0.07 -3.22
CA GLU A 29 0.33 -0.16 -4.52
C GLU A 29 -0.13 -1.60 -4.78
N PHE A 30 -1.25 -1.75 -5.48
CA PHE A 30 -1.71 -3.06 -5.90
C PHE A 30 -0.67 -3.72 -6.82
N PRO A 31 -0.27 -4.98 -6.59
CA PRO A 31 0.71 -5.64 -7.43
C PRO A 31 0.16 -5.77 -8.86
N GLY A 32 0.84 -5.16 -9.83
CA GLY A 32 0.38 -5.07 -11.22
C GLY A 32 -0.44 -3.81 -11.54
N GLY A 33 -0.49 -2.84 -10.62
CA GLY A 33 -1.10 -1.54 -10.84
C GLY A 33 -2.63 -1.59 -10.96
N LEU A 34 -3.19 -0.55 -11.57
CA LEU A 34 -4.64 -0.35 -11.70
C LEU A 34 -5.33 -1.44 -12.53
N GLU A 35 -4.70 -1.90 -13.61
CA GLU A 35 -5.30 -2.90 -14.52
C GLU A 35 -5.44 -4.27 -13.86
N ALA A 36 -4.43 -4.69 -13.10
CA ALA A 36 -4.50 -5.92 -12.33
C ALA A 36 -5.55 -5.83 -11.22
N MET A 37 -5.72 -4.66 -10.61
CA MET A 37 -6.75 -4.42 -9.60
C MET A 37 -8.17 -4.55 -10.18
N ILE A 38 -8.42 -3.93 -11.35
CA ILE A 38 -9.72 -4.04 -12.04
C ILE A 38 -10.00 -5.50 -12.42
N SER A 39 -9.00 -6.18 -13.00
CA SER A 39 -9.12 -7.59 -13.37
C SER A 39 -9.40 -8.50 -12.16
N PHE A 40 -8.77 -8.20 -11.02
CA PHE A 40 -9.02 -8.92 -9.77
C PHE A 40 -10.45 -8.70 -9.28
N ILE A 41 -10.93 -7.45 -9.25
CA ILE A 41 -12.31 -7.13 -8.86
C ILE A 41 -13.30 -7.86 -9.76
N ASP A 42 -13.08 -7.86 -11.07
CA ASP A 42 -13.94 -8.57 -12.02
C ASP A 42 -13.94 -10.08 -11.80
N SER A 43 -12.79 -10.66 -11.44
CA SER A 43 -12.69 -12.10 -11.17
C SER A 43 -13.37 -12.55 -9.87
N VAL A 44 -13.41 -11.68 -8.85
CA VAL A 44 -13.92 -12.03 -7.51
C VAL A 44 -15.36 -11.55 -7.28
N ARG A 45 -15.82 -10.53 -8.00
CA ARG A 45 -17.15 -9.93 -7.82
C ARG A 45 -18.25 -10.94 -8.11
N ARG A 46 -19.06 -11.24 -7.09
CA ARG A 46 -20.30 -12.05 -7.23
C ARG A 46 -21.51 -11.16 -7.11
N TYR A 47 -22.30 -11.08 -8.17
CA TYR A 47 -23.57 -10.38 -8.16
C TYR A 47 -24.70 -11.32 -7.70
N PRO A 48 -25.58 -10.94 -6.75
CA PRO A 48 -26.68 -11.79 -6.29
C PRO A 48 -27.67 -12.13 -7.41
N GLN A 49 -28.14 -13.37 -7.49
CA GLN A 49 -29.09 -13.81 -8.52
C GLN A 49 -30.41 -13.01 -8.50
N GLU A 50 -30.95 -12.74 -7.33
CA GLU A 50 -32.18 -11.93 -7.19
C GLU A 50 -32.05 -10.54 -7.83
N ALA A 51 -30.86 -9.95 -7.77
CA ALA A 51 -30.61 -8.64 -8.34
C ALA A 51 -30.49 -8.70 -9.88
N VAL A 52 -30.01 -9.83 -10.43
CA VAL A 52 -30.05 -10.10 -11.87
C VAL A 52 -31.49 -10.25 -12.36
N GLU A 53 -32.30 -11.04 -11.66
CA GLU A 53 -33.71 -11.29 -12.02
C GLU A 53 -34.54 -10.01 -11.98
N LYS A 54 -34.32 -9.18 -10.96
CA LYS A 54 -35.00 -7.89 -10.78
C LYS A 54 -34.38 -6.76 -11.62
N LYS A 55 -33.36 -7.05 -12.44
CA LYS A 55 -32.61 -6.08 -13.28
C LYS A 55 -32.17 -4.84 -12.50
N ILE A 56 -31.66 -5.05 -11.29
CA ILE A 56 -31.19 -3.97 -10.44
C ILE A 56 -29.82 -3.54 -10.95
N GLU A 57 -29.66 -2.25 -11.20
CA GLU A 57 -28.41 -1.66 -11.69
C GLU A 57 -27.99 -0.51 -10.78
N GLY A 58 -26.69 -0.24 -10.71
CA GLY A 58 -26.14 0.83 -9.88
C GLY A 58 -24.65 1.02 -10.09
N ARG A 59 -24.14 2.16 -9.64
CA ARG A 59 -22.71 2.49 -9.68
C ARG A 59 -22.16 2.58 -8.27
N VAL A 60 -21.05 1.88 -8.03
CA VAL A 60 -20.34 1.89 -6.75
C VAL A 60 -18.98 2.56 -6.97
N ILE A 61 -18.67 3.57 -6.17
CA ILE A 61 -17.37 4.25 -6.17
C ILE A 61 -16.74 3.94 -4.81
N THR A 62 -15.59 3.28 -4.82
CA THR A 62 -14.83 2.91 -3.62
C THR A 62 -13.45 3.54 -3.69
N ASN A 63 -12.96 4.02 -2.55
CA ASN A 63 -11.58 4.44 -2.39
C ASN A 63 -10.91 3.53 -1.37
N PHE A 64 -9.71 3.04 -1.68
CA PHE A 64 -8.90 2.21 -0.79
C PHE A 64 -7.64 3.00 -0.42
N VAL A 65 -7.21 2.87 0.84
CA VAL A 65 -6.00 3.52 1.40
C VAL A 65 -4.86 2.52 1.55
#